data_AF-A0A8J5RGJ7-F1
#
_entry.id   AF-A0A8J5RGJ7-F1
#
_cell.length_a   1.000
_cell.length_b   1.000
_cell.length_c   1.000
_cell.angle_alpha   90.00
_cell.angle_beta   90.00
_cell.angle_gamma   90.00
#
_symmetry.space_group_name_H-M   'P 1'
#
loop_
_entity.id
_entity.type
_entity.pdbx_description
1 polymer ?
#
loop_
_entity_poly.entity_id
_entity_poly.type
_entity_poly.pdbx_seq_one_letter_code
_entity_poly.pdbx_strand_id
1 'polypeptide(L)' 'MSESIDKAKEACADDKASGECAAAWDEVEELSAAASHARDKIKDNSDPLENYCKENPETDECRTYDN' A
#
# COMPACT_ATOMS: atom_id res chain seq x y z
N MET A 1 4.87 5.47 -10.20
CA MET A 1 3.78 6.31 -9.65
C MET A 1 3.90 7.78 -10.09
N SER A 2 5.00 8.51 -9.84
CA SER A 2 5.11 9.90 -10.34
C SER A 2 4.94 9.97 -11.86
N GLU A 3 5.62 9.08 -12.59
CA GLU A 3 5.53 9.03 -14.05
C GLU A 3 4.11 8.74 -14.56
N SER A 4 3.36 7.85 -13.91
CA SER A 4 1.97 7.55 -14.32
C SER A 4 1.03 8.71 -14.02
N ILE A 5 1.25 9.44 -12.91
CA ILE A 5 0.51 10.67 -12.60
C ILE A 5 0.80 11.76 -13.64
N ASP A 6 2.04 11.89 -14.07
CA ASP A 6 2.41 12.90 -15.07
C ASP A 6 1.83 12.56 -16.44
N LYS A 7 1.85 11.27 -16.85
CA LYS A 7 1.14 10.78 -18.04
C LYS A 7 -0.37 11.01 -17.97
N ALA A 8 -0.99 10.76 -16.83
CA ALA A 8 -2.42 11.01 -16.65
C ALA A 8 -2.76 12.52 -16.76
N LYS A 9 -1.91 13.40 -16.22
CA LYS A 9 -2.07 14.84 -16.39
C LYS A 9 -1.93 15.28 -17.85
N GLU A 10 -0.98 14.71 -18.58
CA GLU A 10 -0.78 14.98 -20.01
C GLU A 10 -1.97 14.49 -20.84
N ALA A 11 -2.44 13.26 -20.63
CA ALA A 11 -3.61 12.69 -21.31
C ALA A 11 -4.91 13.48 -21.05
N CYS A 12 -5.01 14.11 -19.87
CA CYS A 12 -6.17 14.93 -19.48
C CYS A 12 -6.01 16.42 -19.75
N ALA A 13 -4.91 16.87 -20.39
CA ALA A 13 -4.61 18.29 -20.55
C ALA A 13 -5.64 18.99 -21.46
N ASP A 14 -6.04 18.32 -22.54
CA ASP A 14 -6.95 18.87 -23.55
C ASP A 14 -8.43 18.58 -23.23
N ASP A 15 -8.77 17.32 -22.95
CA ASP A 15 -10.13 16.91 -22.60
C ASP A 15 -10.14 15.96 -21.39
N LYS A 16 -10.66 16.49 -20.29
CA LYS A 16 -10.80 15.77 -19.01
C LYS A 16 -11.90 14.71 -19.00
N ALA A 17 -12.84 14.77 -19.95
CA ALA A 17 -13.90 13.78 -20.09
C ALA A 17 -13.59 12.71 -21.14
N SER A 18 -12.41 12.79 -21.78
CA SER A 18 -11.99 11.81 -22.76
C SER A 18 -11.79 10.43 -22.13
N GLY A 19 -12.06 9.38 -22.91
CA GLY A 19 -11.79 8.00 -22.48
C GLY A 19 -10.31 7.74 -22.23
N GLU A 20 -9.42 8.44 -22.92
CA GLU A 20 -7.96 8.34 -22.72
C GLU A 20 -7.54 8.94 -21.38
N CYS A 21 -8.12 10.08 -20.99
CA CYS A 21 -7.94 10.67 -19.67
C CYS A 21 -8.44 9.73 -18.56
N ALA A 22 -9.63 9.15 -18.72
CA ALA A 22 -10.18 8.20 -17.76
C ALA A 22 -9.28 6.96 -17.61
N ALA A 23 -8.89 6.34 -18.72
CA ALA A 23 -8.03 5.15 -18.72
C ALA A 23 -6.65 5.41 -18.07
N ALA A 24 -6.07 6.60 -18.30
CA ALA A 24 -4.80 6.97 -17.67
C ALA A 24 -4.93 7.15 -16.15
N TRP A 25 -6.05 7.68 -15.66
CA TRP A 25 -6.31 7.76 -14.22
C TRP A 25 -6.67 6.41 -13.59
N ASP A 26 -7.35 5.52 -14.32
CA ASP A 26 -7.59 4.14 -13.88
C ASP A 26 -6.25 3.42 -13.64
N GLU A 27 -5.26 3.58 -14.53
CA GLU A 27 -3.92 3.02 -14.31
C GLU A 27 -3.24 3.59 -13.04
N VAL A 28 -3.37 4.90 -12.81
CA VAL A 28 -2.82 5.53 -11.59
C VAL A 28 -3.49 4.99 -10.33
N GLU A 29 -4.80 4.78 -10.36
CA GLU A 29 -5.58 4.25 -9.24
C GLU A 29 -5.14 2.82 -8.89
N GLU A 30 -5.05 1.94 -9.88
CA GLU A 30 -4.59 0.57 -9.71
C GLU A 30 -3.14 0.49 -9.18
N LEU A 31 -2.23 1.30 -9.73
CA LEU A 31 -0.85 1.38 -9.23
C LEU A 31 -0.80 1.89 -7.78
N SER A 32 -1.69 2.81 -7.43
CA SER A 32 -1.78 3.36 -6.08
C SER A 32 -2.31 2.32 -5.09
N ALA A 33 -3.34 1.58 -5.48
CA ALA A 33 -3.90 0.49 -4.70
C ALA A 33 -2.85 -0.60 -4.45
N ALA A 34 -2.14 -1.04 -5.49
CA ALA A 34 -1.07 -2.01 -5.37
C ALA A 34 0.05 -1.54 -4.42
N ALA A 35 0.44 -0.26 -4.50
CA ALA A 35 1.43 0.31 -3.59
C ALA A 35 0.92 0.38 -2.14
N SER A 36 -0.35 0.71 -1.92
CA SER A 36 -0.95 0.68 -0.58
C SER A 36 -0.95 -0.72 0.00
N HIS A 37 -1.41 -1.71 -0.78
CA HIS A 37 -1.42 -3.11 -0.36
C HIS A 37 -0.02 -3.63 -0.02
N ALA A 38 1.00 -3.26 -0.80
CA ALA A 38 2.38 -3.61 -0.50
C ALA A 38 2.84 -2.99 0.84
N ARG A 39 2.48 -1.72 1.10
CA ARG A 39 2.80 -1.04 2.36
C ARG A 39 2.11 -1.66 3.57
N ASP A 40 0.84 -2.05 3.42
CA ASP A 40 0.11 -2.67 4.53
C ASP A 40 0.72 -4.03 4.91
N LYS A 41 1.11 -4.85 3.92
CA LYS A 41 1.87 -6.10 4.17
C LYS A 41 3.18 -5.89 4.93
N ILE A 42 3.84 -4.74 4.73
CA ILE A 42 5.07 -4.40 5.47
C ILE A 42 4.73 -4.03 6.92
N LYS A 43 3.62 -3.31 7.15
CA LYS A 43 3.17 -2.95 8.51
C LYS A 43 2.84 -4.19 9.34
N ASP A 44 2.28 -5.22 8.73
CA ASP A 44 1.97 -6.49 9.41
C ASP A 44 3.20 -7.17 10.04
N ASN A 45 4.42 -6.79 9.63
CA ASN A 45 5.67 -7.31 10.20
C ASN A 45 6.52 -6.21 10.85
N SER A 46 5.92 -5.04 11.10
CA SER A 46 6.66 -3.86 11.56
C SER A 46 6.76 -3.74 13.08
N ASP A 47 5.93 -4.47 13.84
CA ASP A 47 6.00 -4.46 15.29
C ASP A 47 7.23 -5.26 15.76
N PRO A 48 8.27 -4.60 16.30
CA PRO A 48 9.46 -5.28 16.78
C PRO A 48 9.14 -6.23 17.94
N LEU A 49 8.12 -5.93 18.75
CA LEU A 49 7.70 -6.78 19.86
C LEU A 49 7.05 -8.06 19.33
N GLU A 50 6.17 -7.96 18.33
CA GLU A 50 5.55 -9.14 17.72
C GLU A 50 6.61 -10.08 17.12
N ASN A 51 7.60 -9.51 16.42
CA ASN A 51 8.72 -10.30 15.87
C ASN A 51 9.57 -10.93 16.99
N TYR A 52 9.87 -10.20 18.06
CA TYR A 52 10.58 -10.72 19.21
C TYR A 52 9.83 -11.86 19.89
N CYS A 53 8.51 -11.73 20.06
CA CYS A 53 7.65 -12.73 20.69
C CYS A 53 7.44 -13.99 19.84
N LYS A 54 7.56 -13.90 18.51
CA LYS A 54 7.59 -15.08 17.64
C LYS A 54 8.80 -15.98 17.93
N GLU A 55 9.93 -15.38 18.28
CA GLU A 55 11.18 -16.10 18.57
C GLU A 55 11.37 -16.43 20.05
N ASN A 56 10.78 -15.64 20.95
CA ASN A 56 10.92 -15.76 22.41
C ASN A 56 9.54 -15.73 23.09
N PRO A 57 8.64 -16.69 22.82
CA PRO A 57 7.26 -16.68 23.33
C PRO A 57 7.16 -16.81 24.86
N GLU A 58 8.22 -17.29 25.52
CA GLU A 58 8.28 -17.51 26.96
C GLU A 58 8.63 -16.27 27.77
N THR A 59 9.05 -15.17 27.15
CA THR A 59 9.44 -13.96 27.89
C THR A 59 8.23 -13.26 28.48
N ASP A 60 8.44 -12.48 29.53
CA ASP A 60 7.36 -11.81 30.25
C ASP A 60 6.62 -10.80 29.35
N GLU A 61 7.29 -10.22 28.35
CA GLU A 61 6.70 -9.31 27.37
C GLU A 61 5.78 -10.02 26.36
N CYS A 62 5.91 -11.33 26.22
CA CYS A 62 5.27 -12.14 25.18
C CYS A 62 4.21 -13.10 25.71
N ARG A 63 4.02 -13.12 27.03
CA ARG A 63 3.13 -14.05 27.71
C ARG A 63 1.66 -13.67 27.48
N THR A 64 1.00 -14.37 26.57
CA THR A 64 -0.44 -14.25 26.32
C THR A 64 -1.24 -15.33 27.06
N TYR A 65 -2.38 -14.96 27.64
CA TYR A 65 -3.27 -15.90 28.33
C TYR A 65 -4.57 -16.06 27.55
N ASP A 66 -4.93 -17.29 27.16
CA ASP A 66 -6.27 -17.62 26.67
C ASP A 66 -7.27 -17.55 27.83
N ASN A 67 -8.33 -16.75 27.69
CA ASN A 67 -9.48 -16.71 28.61
C ASN A 67 -10.73 -17.26 27.93
#